data_AF-A0A942SXK9-F1
#
_entry.id   AF-A0A942SXK9-F1
#
_cell.length_a   1.000
_cell.length_b   1.000
_cell.length_c   1.000
_cell.angle_alpha   90.00
_cell.angle_beta   90.00
_cell.angle_gamma   90.00
#
_symmetry.space_group_name_H-M   'P 1'
#
loop_
_entity.id
_entity.type
_entity.pdbx_description
1 polymer ?
#
loop_
_entity_poly.entity_id
_entity_poly.type
_entity_poly.pdbx_seq_one_letter_code
_entity_poly.pdbx_strand_id
1 'polypeptide(L)'
;MDSTLIVVDARPDDGRYAVVTSMEYVHRVIVVSSWAAALTDLSFPPRAVVLADVGRNERIVASIVRTCRSLGCRVVCDTGRVSAPVARKALAAGAVAWDGSPEGVPGAFGD
;
A
#
# COMPACT_ATOMS: atom_id res chain seq x y z
N MET A 1 -19.81 -4.55 -1.21
CA MET A 1 -18.69 -4.34 -2.16
C MET A 1 -17.47 -4.94 -1.48
N ASP A 2 -16.90 -5.99 -2.05
CA ASP A 2 -15.67 -6.62 -1.54
C ASP A 2 -14.52 -5.62 -1.78
N SER A 3 -13.96 -5.08 -0.71
CA SER A 3 -12.89 -4.09 -0.80
C SER A 3 -11.53 -4.75 -0.58
N THR A 4 -10.71 -4.77 -1.64
CA THR A 4 -9.39 -5.38 -1.61
C THR A 4 -8.31 -4.35 -1.29
N LEU A 5 -7.37 -4.73 -0.42
CA LEU A 5 -6.08 -4.10 -0.22
C LEU A 5 -4.98 -4.95 -0.86
N ILE A 6 -4.17 -4.35 -1.74
CA ILE A 6 -2.94 -4.98 -2.22
C ILE A 6 -1.75 -4.37 -1.48
N VAL A 7 -0.95 -5.21 -0.83
CA VAL A 7 0.29 -4.81 -0.17
C VAL A 7 1.47 -5.22 -1.04
N VAL A 8 2.28 -4.26 -1.45
CA VAL A 8 3.54 -4.50 -2.16
C VAL A 8 4.67 -4.54 -1.15
N ASP A 9 5.11 -5.76 -0.83
CA ASP A 9 6.17 -6.03 0.15
C ASP A 9 7.09 -7.15 -0.35
N ALA A 10 8.30 -6.79 -0.74
CA ALA A 10 9.33 -7.75 -1.14
C ALA A 10 9.79 -8.68 0.00
N ARG A 11 9.48 -8.37 1.25
CA ARG A 11 9.87 -9.14 2.44
C ARG A 11 8.66 -9.29 3.40
N PRO A 12 7.61 -10.01 3.00
CA PRO A 12 6.36 -10.05 3.74
C PRO A 12 6.57 -10.48 5.19
N ASP A 13 5.82 -9.85 6.08
CA ASP A 13 5.75 -10.16 7.51
C ASP A 13 4.33 -10.62 7.84
N ASP A 14 4.19 -11.84 8.33
CA ASP A 14 2.91 -12.49 8.53
C ASP A 14 2.10 -11.74 9.60
N GLY A 15 0.89 -11.31 9.23
CA GLY A 15 -0.08 -10.72 10.16
C GLY A 15 0.04 -9.21 10.40
N ARG A 16 1.10 -8.51 9.96
CA ARG A 16 1.24 -7.05 10.13
C ARG A 16 0.03 -6.26 9.59
N TYR A 17 -0.50 -6.69 8.45
CA TYR A 17 -1.61 -6.02 7.77
C TYR A 17 -3.00 -6.57 8.16
N ALA A 18 -3.07 -7.58 9.04
CA ALA A 18 -4.33 -8.16 9.50
C ALA A 18 -5.16 -7.14 10.33
N VAL A 19 -4.50 -6.15 10.93
CA VAL A 19 -5.17 -5.07 11.65
C VAL A 19 -6.14 -4.30 10.73
N VAL A 20 -5.78 -4.11 9.47
CA VAL A 20 -6.61 -3.37 8.50
C VAL A 20 -7.90 -4.12 8.17
N THR A 21 -7.83 -5.45 8.08
CA THR A 21 -9.03 -6.29 7.92
C THR A 21 -9.85 -6.39 9.19
N SER A 22 -9.20 -6.41 10.37
CA SER A 22 -9.91 -6.53 11.65
C SER A 22 -10.75 -5.32 12.01
N MET A 23 -10.42 -4.14 11.44
CA MET A 23 -11.15 -2.90 11.62
C MET A 23 -12.11 -2.60 10.47
N GLU A 24 -12.39 -3.59 9.61
CA GLU A 24 -13.36 -3.54 8.51
C GLU A 24 -13.11 -2.48 7.42
N TYR A 25 -11.92 -1.85 7.39
CA TYR A 25 -11.55 -0.92 6.32
C TYR A 25 -11.43 -1.60 4.96
N VAL A 26 -11.00 -2.86 4.97
CA VAL A 26 -10.92 -3.75 3.80
C VAL A 26 -11.39 -5.16 4.15
N HIS A 27 -12.01 -5.83 3.19
CA HIS A 27 -12.51 -7.20 3.35
C HIS A 27 -11.41 -8.24 3.11
N ARG A 28 -10.44 -7.90 2.24
CA ARG A 28 -9.39 -8.82 1.83
C ARG A 28 -8.05 -8.11 1.71
N VAL A 29 -6.99 -8.79 2.16
CA VAL A 29 -5.60 -8.38 1.98
C VAL A 29 -4.90 -9.37 1.07
N ILE A 30 -4.21 -8.85 0.06
CA ILE A 30 -3.35 -9.62 -0.84
C ILE A 30 -1.95 -9.05 -0.73
N VAL A 31 -0.99 -9.86 -0.30
CA VAL A 31 0.42 -9.45 -0.21
C VAL A 31 1.15 -9.99 -1.43
N VAL A 32 1.84 -9.11 -2.14
CA VAL A 32 2.62 -9.45 -3.34
C VAL A 32 4.06 -8.95 -3.20
N SER A 33 5.00 -9.71 -3.75
CA SER A 33 6.44 -9.43 -3.61
C SER A 33 6.95 -8.29 -4.51
N SER A 34 6.13 -7.81 -5.45
CA SER A 34 6.54 -6.76 -6.39
C SER A 34 5.35 -6.03 -6.98
N TRP A 35 5.62 -4.85 -7.55
CA TRP A 35 4.62 -4.09 -8.31
C TRP A 35 4.13 -4.83 -9.55
N ALA A 36 5.00 -5.59 -10.22
CA ALA A 36 4.60 -6.38 -11.39
C ALA A 36 3.56 -7.46 -10.99
N ALA A 37 3.78 -8.14 -9.86
CA ALA A 37 2.83 -9.11 -9.34
C ALA A 37 1.48 -8.47 -8.94
N ALA A 38 1.50 -7.24 -8.40
CA ALA A 38 0.27 -6.49 -8.10
C ALA A 38 -0.59 -6.25 -9.35
N LEU A 39 0.04 -5.91 -10.48
CA LEU A 39 -0.64 -5.63 -11.74
C LEU A 39 -1.23 -6.87 -12.42
N THR A 40 -0.70 -8.06 -12.10
CA THR A 40 -1.22 -9.33 -12.64
C THR A 40 -2.32 -9.94 -11.78
N ASP A 41 -2.62 -9.36 -10.60
CA ASP A 41 -3.68 -9.85 -9.74
C ASP A 41 -5.06 -9.47 -10.29
N LEU A 42 -6.00 -10.41 -10.27
CA LEU A 42 -7.37 -10.21 -10.76
C LEU A 42 -8.16 -9.18 -9.94
N SER A 43 -7.68 -8.84 -8.74
CA SER A 43 -8.28 -7.83 -7.87
C SER A 43 -7.84 -6.40 -8.20
N PHE A 44 -7.08 -6.21 -9.29
CA PHE A 44 -6.66 -4.90 -9.75
C PHE A 44 -7.72 -4.25 -10.65
N PRO A 45 -8.05 -2.95 -10.47
CA PRO A 45 -7.53 -2.03 -9.45
C PRO A 45 -8.14 -2.27 -8.06
N PRO A 46 -7.33 -2.33 -6.98
CA PRO A 46 -7.85 -2.48 -5.62
C PRO A 46 -8.41 -1.16 -5.07
N ARG A 47 -9.12 -1.22 -3.94
CA ARG A 47 -9.54 0.00 -3.22
C ARG A 47 -8.32 0.77 -2.71
N ALA A 48 -7.34 0.04 -2.18
CA ALA A 48 -6.11 0.62 -1.67
C ALA A 48 -4.87 -0.21 -2.03
N VAL A 49 -3.73 0.47 -2.13
CA VAL A 49 -2.40 -0.12 -2.30
C VAL A 49 -1.52 0.34 -1.15
N VAL A 50 -0.87 -0.59 -0.45
CA VAL A 50 0.19 -0.29 0.53
C VAL A 50 1.55 -0.53 -0.10
N LEU A 51 2.42 0.47 -0.03
CA LEU A 51 3.83 0.38 -0.41
C LEU A 51 4.66 0.17 0.86
N ALA A 52 5.14 -1.06 1.08
CA ALA A 52 5.94 -1.43 2.25
C ALA A 52 7.40 -1.74 1.89
N ASP A 53 7.62 -2.48 0.80
CA ASP A 53 8.94 -2.69 0.21
C ASP A 53 8.81 -2.93 -1.30
N VAL A 54 9.10 -1.89 -2.09
CA VAL A 54 9.05 -1.95 -3.55
C VAL A 54 10.35 -2.48 -4.18
N GLY A 55 11.26 -3.02 -3.37
CA GLY A 55 12.57 -3.51 -3.79
C GLY A 55 13.53 -2.38 -4.17
N ARG A 56 14.53 -2.71 -5.02
CA ARG A 56 15.68 -1.83 -5.31
C ARG A 56 15.37 -0.65 -6.24
N ASN A 57 14.15 -0.53 -6.78
CA ASN A 57 13.84 0.46 -7.80
C ASN A 57 13.03 1.65 -7.24
N GLU A 58 13.65 2.46 -6.39
CA GLU A 58 12.97 3.63 -5.81
C GLU A 58 12.52 4.68 -6.84
N ARG A 59 13.03 4.61 -8.08
CA ARG A 59 12.73 5.58 -9.14
C ARG A 59 11.31 5.45 -9.65
N ILE A 60 10.71 4.25 -9.56
CA ILE A 60 9.35 4.00 -10.06
C ILE A 60 8.26 4.35 -9.06
N VAL A 61 8.60 4.60 -7.79
CA VAL A 61 7.64 4.86 -6.70
C VAL A 61 6.64 5.96 -7.05
N ALA A 62 7.14 7.12 -7.49
CA ALA A 62 6.27 8.24 -7.85
C ALA A 62 5.38 7.94 -9.07
N SER A 63 5.82 7.06 -9.97
CA SER A 63 5.00 6.58 -11.08
C SER A 63 3.89 5.66 -10.57
N ILE A 64 4.23 4.67 -9.74
CA ILE A 64 3.27 3.75 -9.11
C ILE A 64 2.16 4.52 -8.39
N VAL A 65 2.53 5.47 -7.53
CA VAL A 65 1.58 6.27 -6.75
C VAL A 65 0.63 7.04 -7.68
N ARG A 66 1.17 7.74 -8.69
CA ARG A 66 0.34 8.53 -9.61
C ARG A 66 -0.58 7.65 -10.45
N THR A 67 -0.09 6.52 -10.94
CA THR A 67 -0.90 5.56 -11.69
C THR A 67 -2.04 5.01 -10.84
N CYS A 68 -1.77 4.51 -9.63
CA CYS A 68 -2.79 4.01 -8.72
C CYS A 68 -3.86 5.07 -8.42
N ARG A 69 -3.43 6.31 -8.13
CA ARG A 69 -4.35 7.42 -7.88
C ARG A 69 -5.22 7.75 -9.10
N SER A 70 -4.66 7.71 -10.31
CA SER A 70 -5.44 7.94 -11.53
C SER A 70 -6.52 6.86 -11.77
N LEU A 71 -6.34 5.68 -11.18
CA LEU A 71 -7.32 4.59 -11.19
C LEU A 71 -8.31 4.65 -10.01
N GLY A 72 -8.24 5.69 -9.18
CA GLY A 72 -9.09 5.84 -8.00
C GLY A 72 -8.63 5.05 -6.76
N CYS A 73 -7.48 4.38 -6.83
CA CYS A 73 -6.93 3.66 -5.67
C CYS A 73 -6.36 4.65 -4.65
N ARG A 74 -6.64 4.41 -3.37
CA ARG A 74 -5.90 5.04 -2.28
C ARG A 74 -4.50 4.44 -2.20
N VAL A 75 -3.46 5.25 -2.06
CA VAL A 75 -2.10 4.75 -1.91
C VAL A 75 -1.58 5.10 -0.54
N VAL A 76 -1.19 4.09 0.22
CA VAL A 76 -0.64 4.20 1.57
C VAL A 76 0.83 3.81 1.51
N CYS A 77 1.69 4.58 2.17
CA CYS A 77 3.11 4.30 2.31
C CYS A 77 3.37 3.86 3.76
N ASP A 78 3.79 2.60 3.96
CA ASP A 78 4.20 2.09 5.28
C ASP A 78 5.61 2.60 5.61
N THR A 79 5.65 3.76 6.25
CA THR A 79 6.86 4.46 6.69
C THR A 79 7.66 3.71 7.75
N GLY A 80 7.06 2.71 8.41
CA GLY A 80 7.78 1.78 9.30
C GLY A 80 8.59 0.72 8.54
N ARG A 81 8.35 0.58 7.23
CA ARG A 81 8.98 -0.45 6.37
C ARG A 81 9.84 0.15 5.25
N VAL A 82 9.37 1.23 4.62
CA VAL A 82 10.12 1.86 3.53
C VAL A 82 11.28 2.72 4.02
N SER A 83 12.30 2.89 3.18
CA SER A 83 13.38 3.85 3.44
C SER A 83 12.86 5.30 3.41
N ALA A 84 13.46 6.19 4.19
CA ALA A 84 13.07 7.61 4.20
C ALA A 84 13.09 8.29 2.81
N PRO A 85 14.06 8.00 1.91
CA PRO A 85 14.02 8.50 0.53
C PRO A 85 12.79 8.02 -0.27
N VAL A 86 12.40 6.75 -0.12
CA VAL A 86 11.20 6.19 -0.77
C VAL A 86 9.94 6.83 -0.21
N ALA A 87 9.83 6.95 1.11
CA ALA A 87 8.69 7.60 1.76
C ALA A 87 8.50 9.03 1.23
N ARG A 88 9.57 9.84 1.21
CA ARG A 88 9.50 11.22 0.68
C ARG A 88 8.98 11.26 -0.77
N LYS A 89 9.46 10.37 -1.64
CA LYS A 89 9.01 10.29 -3.03
C LYS A 89 7.54 9.87 -3.13
N ALA A 90 7.12 8.89 -2.33
CA ALA A 90 5.74 8.41 -2.32
C ALA A 90 4.77 9.50 -1.86
N LEU A 91 5.10 10.17 -0.75
CA LEU A 91 4.29 11.25 -0.17
C LEU A 91 4.23 12.45 -1.11
N ALA A 92 5.36 12.85 -1.72
CA ALA A 92 5.38 13.93 -2.72
C ALA A 92 4.55 13.60 -3.98
N ALA A 93 4.41 12.32 -4.32
CA ALA A 93 3.53 11.86 -5.40
C ALA A 93 2.06 11.68 -4.96
N GLY A 94 1.77 11.89 -3.68
CA GLY A 94 0.42 11.91 -3.14
C GLY A 94 -0.02 10.63 -2.41
N ALA A 95 0.89 9.79 -1.95
CA ALA A 95 0.56 8.72 -1.01
C ALA A 95 0.23 9.29 0.38
N VAL A 96 -0.53 8.52 1.18
CA VAL A 96 -0.81 8.80 2.59
C VAL A 96 0.21 8.05 3.45
N ALA A 97 0.74 8.69 4.49
CA ALA A 97 1.66 8.04 5.41
C ALA A 97 0.90 7.11 6.37
N TRP A 98 1.49 5.96 6.66
CA TRP A 98 1.12 5.09 7.77
C TRP A 98 2.40 4.52 8.38
N ASP A 99 2.46 4.34 9.68
CA ASP A 99 3.62 3.81 10.40
C ASP A 99 3.53 2.30 10.67
N GLY A 100 2.43 1.68 10.25
CA GLY A 100 2.14 0.28 10.55
C GLY A 100 1.46 0.06 11.89
N SER A 101 1.19 1.12 12.66
CA SER A 101 0.52 1.04 13.95
C SER A 101 -1.00 0.91 13.79
N PRO A 102 -1.70 0.20 14.70
CA PRO A 102 -3.16 0.18 14.75
C PRO A 102 -3.78 1.59 14.87
N GLU A 103 -3.15 2.48 15.64
CA GLU A 103 -3.63 3.83 15.91
C GLU A 103 -3.64 4.72 14.65
N GLY A 104 -2.71 4.46 13.71
CA GLY A 104 -2.62 5.18 12.45
C GLY A 104 -3.59 4.71 11.36
N VAL A 105 -4.24 3.55 11.53
CA VAL A 105 -5.13 2.95 10.51
C VAL A 105 -6.27 3.90 10.12
N PRO A 106 -7.00 4.57 11.04
CA PRO A 106 -8.09 5.46 10.67
C PRO A 106 -7.65 6.62 9.77
N GLY A 107 -6.48 7.22 10.01
CA GLY A 107 -5.95 8.30 9.16
C GLY A 107 -5.49 7.80 7.80
N ALA A 108 -4.93 6.59 7.75
CA ALA A 108 -4.39 6.00 6.53
C ALA A 108 -5.47 5.40 5.61
N PHE A 109 -6.54 4.84 6.15
CA PHE A 109 -7.54 4.06 5.43
C PHE A 109 -9.00 4.53 5.60
N GLY A 110 -9.28 5.42 6.55
CA GLY A 110 -10.59 6.03 6.74
C GLY A 110 -11.01 6.88 5.54
N ASP A 111 -12.33 6.93 5.30
CA ASP A 111 -12.96 7.63 4.18
C ASP A 111 -12.67 9.13 4.16
#